data_AF-A0A533YH36-F1
#
_entry.id   AF-A0A533YH36-F1
#
_cell.length_a   1.000
_cell.length_b   1.000
_cell.length_c   1.000
_cell.angle_alpha   90.00
_cell.angle_beta   90.00
_cell.angle_gamma   90.00
#
_symmetry.space_group_name_H-M   'P 1'
#
loop_
_entity.id
_entity.type
_entity.pdbx_description
1 polymer ?
#
loop_
_entity_poly.entity_id
_entity_poly.type
_entity_poly.pdbx_seq_one_letter_code
_entity_poly.pdbx_strand_id
1 'polypeptide(L)'
;MQTKKLVKHQQGMKGDGRPSRFPEIKDLVTQMLTMLGEKPGRNGLVRTPERVEKMLRFMTQGYQQDIDKLLNGALYPIDYDEMVIVKDIDFFSLCVPSKQIVNAVGGAKPAYLVQPGDRLWTLDSGYLKHTTVTLVTSRQTRDLVEV
;
A
#
# COMPACT_ATOMS: atom_id res chain seq x y z
N MET A 1 38.25 20.28 1.36
CA MET A 1 37.10 20.77 2.16
C MET A 1 35.97 21.12 1.20
N GLN A 2 35.14 20.15 0.83
CA GLN A 2 33.95 20.39 -0.02
C GLN A 2 32.73 19.86 0.73
N THR A 3 31.91 20.77 1.22
CA THR A 3 30.68 20.50 1.94
C THR A 3 29.61 20.07 0.94
N LYS A 4 29.30 18.77 0.91
CA LYS A 4 28.11 18.25 0.21
C LYS A 4 26.86 18.87 0.85
N LYS A 5 26.22 19.81 0.15
CA LYS A 5 24.88 20.30 0.47
C LYS A 5 23.91 19.11 0.40
N LEU A 6 23.32 18.73 1.53
CA LEU A 6 22.14 17.88 1.56
C LEU A 6 21.04 18.56 0.72
N VAL A 7 20.63 17.90 -0.37
CA VAL A 7 19.45 18.29 -1.14
C VAL A 7 18.23 17.99 -0.26
N LYS A 8 17.63 19.04 0.31
CA LYS A 8 16.33 18.95 0.98
C LYS A 8 15.26 18.77 -0.09
N HIS A 9 14.82 17.55 -0.36
CA HIS A 9 13.52 17.30 -0.98
C HIS A 9 12.42 17.61 0.05
N GLN A 10 12.10 18.89 0.19
CA GLN A 10 10.86 19.35 0.79
C GLN A 10 9.97 19.86 -0.34
N GLN A 11 9.42 18.95 -1.14
CA GLN A 11 8.24 19.27 -1.94
C GLN A 11 7.03 19.03 -1.04
N GLY A 12 6.61 20.11 -0.37
CA GLY A 12 5.35 20.13 0.35
C GLY A 12 4.19 19.94 -0.62
N MET A 13 3.25 19.07 -0.26
CA MET A 13 1.95 18.97 -0.91
C MET A 13 1.29 20.35 -0.85
N LYS A 14 1.18 21.05 -1.98
CA LYS A 14 0.32 22.22 -2.07
C LYS A 14 -1.13 21.70 -2.10
N GLY A 15 -1.79 21.74 -0.95
CA GLY A 15 -3.24 21.55 -0.89
C GLY A 15 -3.95 22.60 -1.74
N ASP A 16 -5.14 22.27 -2.21
CA ASP A 16 -6.02 23.07 -3.07
C ASP A 16 -6.57 24.36 -2.44
N GLY A 17 -5.93 24.86 -1.37
CA GLY A 17 -6.31 26.07 -0.63
C GLY A 17 -7.62 25.95 0.15
N ARG A 18 -8.31 24.81 0.09
CA ARG A 18 -9.53 24.56 0.86
C ARG A 18 -9.14 24.02 2.23
N PRO A 19 -9.76 24.49 3.33
CA PRO A 19 -9.54 23.87 4.62
C PRO A 19 -9.93 22.40 4.52
N SER A 20 -9.00 21.51 4.90
CA SER A 20 -9.27 20.08 4.99
C SER A 20 -10.52 19.90 5.83
N ARG A 21 -11.53 19.23 5.26
CA ARG A 21 -12.78 18.91 5.97
C ARG A 21 -12.54 17.94 7.15
N PHE A 22 -11.34 17.34 7.18
CA PHE A 22 -10.92 16.34 8.16
C PHE A 22 -9.83 16.91 9.08
N PRO A 23 -9.78 16.46 10.35
CA PRO A 23 -8.69 16.82 11.26
C PRO A 23 -7.33 16.42 10.67
N GLU A 24 -6.27 17.14 11.05
CA GLU A 24 -4.92 16.73 10.69
C GLU A 24 -4.59 15.37 11.33
N ILE A 25 -3.78 14.56 10.65
CA ILE A 25 -3.44 13.20 11.10
C ILE A 25 -2.82 13.22 12.50
N LYS A 26 -1.96 14.20 12.81
CA LYS A 26 -1.36 14.37 14.15
C LYS A 26 -2.40 14.57 15.25
N ASP A 27 -3.53 15.24 14.97
CA ASP A 27 -4.55 15.50 15.97
C ASP A 27 -5.29 14.19 16.30
N LEU A 28 -5.55 13.37 15.27
CA LEU A 28 -6.10 12.02 15.42
C LEU A 28 -5.15 11.09 16.18
N VAL A 29 -3.85 11.15 15.89
CA VAL A 29 -2.84 10.35 16.63
C VAL A 29 -2.77 10.78 18.10
N THR A 30 -2.91 12.08 18.38
CA THR A 30 -2.95 12.59 19.76
C THR A 30 -4.17 12.04 20.49
N GLN A 31 -5.35 12.09 19.87
CA GLN A 31 -6.58 11.50 20.42
C GLN A 31 -6.44 9.99 20.64
N MET A 32 -5.83 9.27 19.69
CA MET A 32 -5.56 7.84 19.80
C MET A 32 -4.69 7.52 21.02
N LEU A 33 -3.62 8.29 21.25
CA LEU A 33 -2.78 8.13 22.45
C LEU A 33 -3.57 8.36 23.73
N THR A 34 -4.40 9.39 23.78
CA THR A 34 -5.28 9.65 24.94
C THR A 34 -6.27 8.50 25.19
N MET A 35 -6.88 7.96 24.14
CA MET A 35 -7.81 6.82 24.26
C MET A 35 -7.13 5.53 24.74
N LEU A 36 -5.84 5.36 24.43
CA LEU A 36 -5.02 4.24 24.92
C LEU A 36 -4.55 4.44 26.37
N GLY A 37 -4.95 5.53 27.04
CA GLY A 37 -4.53 5.84 28.42
C GLY A 37 -3.12 6.45 28.52
N GLU A 38 -2.50 6.79 27.38
CA GLU A 38 -1.20 7.46 27.36
C GLU A 38 -1.34 8.97 27.63
N LYS A 39 -0.24 9.59 28.08
CA LYS A 39 -0.14 11.04 28.30
C LYS A 39 0.64 11.69 27.16
N PRO A 40 0.00 12.30 26.13
CA PRO A 40 0.71 12.86 24.97
C PRO A 40 1.77 13.92 25.34
N GLY A 41 1.57 14.63 26.46
CA GLY A 41 2.51 15.64 26.98
C GLY A 41 3.80 15.09 27.62
N ARG A 42 3.98 13.76 27.76
CA ARG A 42 5.23 13.20 28.32
C ARG A 42 6.38 13.39 27.33
N ASN A 43 7.60 13.64 27.83
CA ASN A 43 8.79 13.97 27.03
C ASN A 43 8.95 13.08 25.76
N GLY A 44 8.78 11.75 25.90
CA GLY A 44 8.89 10.82 24.76
C GLY A 44 7.78 10.91 23.70
N LEU A 45 6.59 11.42 24.05
CA LEU A 45 5.41 11.45 23.18
C LEU A 45 5.07 12.81 22.58
N VAL A 46 5.60 13.92 23.10
CA VAL A 46 5.25 15.27 22.60
C VAL A 46 5.36 15.38 21.08
N ARG A 47 6.39 14.73 20.49
CA ARG A 47 6.63 14.74 19.04
C ARG A 47 6.18 13.47 18.32
N THR A 48 5.61 12.50 19.03
CA THR A 48 5.10 11.25 18.42
C THR A 48 4.02 11.53 17.38
N PRO A 49 3.01 12.38 17.62
CA PRO A 49 1.98 12.67 16.63
C PRO A 49 2.54 13.17 15.29
N GLU A 50 3.48 14.11 15.33
CA GLU A 50 4.15 14.64 14.13
C GLU A 50 4.98 13.57 13.41
N ARG A 51 5.68 12.71 14.16
CA ARG A 51 6.48 11.61 13.57
C ARG A 51 5.58 10.59 12.87
N VAL A 52 4.48 10.21 13.50
CA VAL A 52 3.52 9.25 12.96
C VAL A 52 2.84 9.80 11.72
N GLU A 53 2.44 11.07 11.73
CA GLU A 53 1.89 11.72 10.53
C GLU A 53 2.87 11.66 9.36
N LYS A 54 4.14 12.04 9.57
CA LYS A 54 5.17 11.98 8.52
C LYS A 54 5.39 10.57 8.02
N MET A 55 5.46 9.60 8.92
CA MET A 55 5.59 8.19 8.58
C MET A 55 4.42 7.72 7.71
N LEU A 56 3.16 8.00 8.11
CA LEU A 56 1.98 7.57 7.36
C LEU A 56 1.91 8.21 5.97
N ARG A 57 2.23 9.51 5.86
CA ARG A 57 2.30 10.18 4.56
C ARG A 57 3.38 9.58 3.67
N PHE A 58 4.55 9.25 4.23
CA PHE A 58 5.64 8.62 3.49
C PHE A 58 5.25 7.20 3.01
N MET A 59 4.69 6.37 3.89
CA MET A 59 4.31 4.99 3.53
C MET A 59 3.16 4.92 2.54
N THR A 60 2.31 5.95 2.47
CA THR A 60 1.15 5.99 1.56
C THR A 60 1.31 6.93 0.36
N GLN A 61 2.49 7.55 0.18
CA GLN A 61 2.74 8.49 -0.91
C GLN A 61 2.58 7.87 -2.30
N GLY A 62 2.78 6.56 -2.43
CA GLY A 62 2.65 5.82 -3.68
C GLY A 62 1.27 5.97 -4.35
N TYR A 63 0.21 6.22 -3.60
CA TYR A 63 -1.13 6.44 -4.17
C TYR A 63 -1.26 7.71 -5.02
N GLN A 64 -0.35 8.67 -4.83
CA GLN A 64 -0.35 9.93 -5.56
C GLN A 64 0.82 10.02 -6.55
N GLN A 65 1.59 8.95 -6.68
CA GLN A 65 2.68 8.87 -7.64
C GLN A 65 2.14 8.52 -9.02
N ASP A 66 2.77 9.12 -10.02
CA ASP A 66 2.48 8.95 -11.43
C ASP A 66 3.55 8.06 -12.03
N ILE A 67 3.16 6.89 -12.54
CA ILE A 67 4.07 5.87 -13.06
C ILE A 67 4.84 6.40 -14.26
N ASP A 68 4.21 7.16 -15.16
CA ASP A 68 4.86 7.67 -16.37
C ASP A 68 5.98 8.65 -16.01
N LYS A 69 5.73 9.50 -15.01
CA LYS A 69 6.75 10.41 -14.46
C LYS A 69 7.84 9.67 -13.71
N LEU A 70 7.52 8.56 -13.05
CA LEU A 70 8.48 7.75 -12.31
C LEU A 70 9.43 7.00 -13.25
N LEU A 71 8.89 6.41 -14.32
CA LEU A 71 9.66 5.71 -15.35
C LEU A 71 10.53 6.69 -16.16
N ASN A 72 10.09 7.94 -16.33
CA ASN A 72 10.86 9.02 -16.95
C ASN A 72 11.48 8.63 -18.32
N GLY A 73 10.73 7.85 -19.12
CA GLY A 73 11.19 7.40 -20.43
C GLY A 73 12.38 6.42 -20.40
N ALA A 74 12.64 5.74 -19.27
CA ALA A 74 13.69 4.72 -19.14
C ALA A 74 13.32 3.38 -19.82
N LEU A 75 12.74 3.46 -21.03
CA LEU A 75 12.45 2.33 -21.90
C LEU A 75 13.42 2.38 -23.07
N TYR A 76 14.25 1.36 -23.19
CA TYR A 76 15.29 1.29 -24.21
C TYR A 76 15.01 0.11 -25.14
N PRO A 77 14.98 0.32 -26.45
CA PRO A 77 14.95 -0.80 -27.39
C PRO A 77 16.32 -1.48 -27.35
N ILE A 78 16.35 -2.72 -26.88
CA ILE A 78 17.54 -3.59 -26.86
C ILE A 78 17.16 -4.94 -27.46
N ASP A 79 17.90 -5.38 -28.47
CA ASP A 79 17.84 -6.76 -28.95
C ASP A 79 18.70 -7.63 -28.02
N TYR A 80 18.09 -8.15 -26.95
CA TYR A 80 18.73 -9.06 -26.01
C TYR A 80 17.78 -10.22 -25.70
N ASP A 81 18.21 -11.44 -26.02
CA ASP A 81 17.37 -12.64 -26.00
C ASP A 81 17.57 -13.52 -24.74
N GLU A 82 18.29 -13.03 -23.73
CA GLU A 82 18.56 -13.77 -22.48
C GLU A 82 17.80 -13.18 -21.28
N MET A 83 17.58 -14.00 -20.25
CA MET A 83 16.85 -13.61 -19.04
C MET A 83 17.66 -12.64 -18.17
N VAL A 84 17.04 -11.50 -17.83
CA VAL A 84 17.57 -10.55 -16.84
C VAL A 84 16.86 -10.75 -15.51
N ILE A 85 17.61 -11.01 -14.43
CA ILE A 85 17.05 -11.16 -13.08
C ILE A 85 17.54 -10.02 -12.20
N VAL A 86 16.61 -9.22 -11.69
CA VAL A 86 16.86 -8.29 -10.58
C VAL A 86 16.37 -8.95 -9.30
N LYS A 87 17.28 -9.18 -8.36
CA LYS A 87 17.00 -9.83 -7.08
C LYS A 87 17.40 -8.93 -5.92
N ASP A 88 16.99 -9.31 -4.72
CA ASP A 88 17.34 -8.64 -3.47
C ASP A 88 16.84 -7.18 -3.40
N ILE A 89 15.61 -6.95 -3.87
CA ILE A 89 14.93 -5.65 -3.75
C ILE A 89 14.28 -5.54 -2.37
N ASP A 90 14.74 -4.59 -1.56
CA ASP A 90 14.11 -4.29 -0.28
C ASP A 90 12.71 -3.67 -0.49
N PHE A 91 11.70 -4.34 0.06
CA PHE A 91 10.31 -3.90 -0.01
C PHE A 91 9.69 -3.81 1.37
N PHE A 92 8.99 -2.70 1.63
CA PHE A 92 8.27 -2.44 2.88
C PHE A 92 6.85 -1.99 2.55
N SER A 93 5.86 -2.54 3.24
CA SER A 93 4.46 -2.21 3.01
C SER A 93 3.68 -2.13 4.31
N LEU A 94 2.47 -1.55 4.23
CA LEU A 94 1.48 -1.60 5.29
C LEU A 94 0.50 -2.73 4.99
N CYS A 95 0.27 -3.60 5.97
CA CYS A 95 -0.79 -4.61 5.85
C CYS A 95 -2.14 -3.90 5.70
N VAL A 96 -2.75 -4.02 4.53
CA VAL A 96 -4.18 -3.77 4.41
C VAL A 96 -4.90 -4.99 5.00
N PRO A 97 -5.87 -4.82 5.92
CA PRO A 97 -6.63 -5.96 6.39
C PRO A 97 -7.28 -6.62 5.17
N SER A 98 -7.03 -7.92 4.99
CA SER A 98 -7.56 -8.74 3.90
C SER A 98 -9.07 -8.92 4.05
N LYS A 99 -9.83 -7.83 3.90
CA LYS A 99 -11.28 -7.83 3.74
C LYS A 99 -11.66 -7.95 2.27
N GLN A 100 -10.76 -8.46 1.43
CA GLN A 100 -11.07 -8.68 0.03
C GLN A 100 -12.26 -9.64 -0.03
N ILE A 101 -13.33 -9.17 -0.65
CA ILE A 101 -14.58 -9.90 -0.76
C ILE A 101 -14.52 -10.69 -2.07
N VAL A 102 -14.83 -11.98 -1.99
CA VAL A 102 -15.10 -12.82 -3.14
C VAL A 102 -16.60 -12.88 -3.37
N ASN A 103 -17.00 -12.92 -4.65
CA ASN A 103 -18.39 -13.13 -5.03
C ASN A 103 -18.71 -14.62 -4.95
N ALA A 104 -19.09 -15.09 -3.77
CA ALA A 104 -19.58 -16.45 -3.59
C ALA A 104 -21.02 -16.58 -4.10
N VAL A 105 -21.38 -17.79 -4.54
CA VAL A 105 -22.76 -18.13 -4.90
C VAL A 105 -23.56 -18.18 -3.60
N GLY A 106 -24.34 -17.14 -3.34
CA GLY A 106 -25.03 -16.90 -2.06
C GLY A 106 -24.69 -15.55 -1.40
N GLY A 107 -23.74 -14.79 -1.95
CA GLY A 107 -23.44 -13.42 -1.52
C GLY A 107 -21.94 -13.13 -1.37
N ALA A 108 -21.63 -11.91 -0.96
CA ALA A 108 -20.29 -11.48 -0.63
C ALA A 108 -19.70 -12.31 0.52
N LYS A 109 -18.56 -12.97 0.29
CA LYS A 109 -17.83 -13.76 1.30
C LYS A 109 -16.41 -13.22 1.46
N PRO A 110 -15.88 -13.03 2.67
CA PRO A 110 -14.46 -12.67 2.85
C PRO A 110 -13.53 -13.75 2.31
N ALA A 111 -12.49 -13.35 1.57
CA ALA A 111 -11.56 -14.27 0.90
C ALA A 111 -10.88 -15.27 1.86
N TYR A 112 -10.57 -14.85 3.09
CA TYR A 112 -9.95 -15.72 4.10
C TYR A 112 -10.89 -16.77 4.72
N LEU A 113 -12.21 -16.66 4.47
CA LEU A 113 -13.20 -17.65 4.90
C LEU A 113 -13.54 -18.65 3.79
N VAL A 114 -12.94 -18.52 2.61
CA VAL A 114 -13.18 -19.44 1.49
C VAL A 114 -12.58 -20.81 1.81
N GLN A 115 -13.36 -21.86 1.55
CA GLN A 115 -12.97 -23.25 1.76
C GLN A 115 -13.17 -24.06 0.47
N PRO A 116 -12.42 -25.17 0.30
CA PRO A 116 -12.73 -26.15 -0.73
C PRO A 116 -14.19 -26.59 -0.64
N GLY A 117 -14.89 -26.62 -1.77
CA GLY A 117 -16.33 -26.89 -1.86
C GLY A 117 -17.20 -25.64 -1.97
N ASP A 118 -16.70 -24.45 -1.62
CA ASP A 118 -17.42 -23.21 -1.89
C ASP A 118 -17.63 -23.01 -3.40
N ARG A 119 -18.75 -22.39 -3.76
CA ARG A 119 -19.03 -21.99 -5.14
C ARG A 119 -18.81 -20.50 -5.30
N LEU A 120 -18.05 -20.11 -6.31
CA LEU A 120 -17.78 -18.72 -6.65
C LEU A 120 -18.32 -18.40 -8.04
N TRP A 121 -18.71 -17.14 -8.24
CA TRP A 121 -18.89 -16.58 -9.57
C TRP A 121 -17.54 -16.23 -10.16
N THR A 122 -17.16 -16.90 -11.24
CA THR A 122 -15.93 -16.64 -11.97
C THR A 122 -16.23 -16.32 -13.42
N LEU A 123 -15.32 -15.59 -14.05
CA LEU A 123 -15.40 -15.30 -15.47
C LEU A 123 -14.61 -16.39 -16.21
N ASP A 124 -15.30 -17.18 -17.03
CA ASP A 124 -14.70 -18.19 -17.89
C ASP A 124 -15.11 -17.91 -19.33
N SER A 125 -14.12 -17.65 -20.19
CA SER A 125 -14.32 -17.36 -21.62
C SER A 125 -15.32 -16.22 -21.88
N GLY A 126 -15.32 -15.18 -21.02
CA GLY A 126 -16.19 -14.00 -21.14
C GLY A 126 -17.59 -14.17 -20.54
N TYR A 127 -17.94 -15.34 -20.00
CA TYR A 127 -19.23 -15.59 -19.37
C TYR A 127 -19.08 -15.86 -17.88
N LEU A 128 -20.04 -15.36 -17.09
CA LEU A 128 -20.08 -15.63 -15.66
C LEU A 128 -20.57 -17.07 -15.43
N LYS A 129 -19.75 -17.88 -14.77
CA LYS A 129 -20.06 -19.28 -14.46
C LYS A 129 -19.87 -19.56 -12.96
N HIS A 130 -20.59 -20.57 -12.48
CA HIS A 130 -20.34 -21.12 -11.16
C HIS A 130 -19.15 -22.08 -11.23
N THR A 131 -18.12 -21.79 -10.45
CA THR A 131 -16.98 -22.70 -10.25
C THR A 131 -16.87 -23.09 -8.79
N THR A 132 -16.51 -24.34 -8.55
CA THR A 132 -16.27 -24.85 -7.19
C THR A 132 -14.79 -24.68 -6.85
N VAL A 133 -14.51 -24.15 -5.68
CA VAL A 133 -13.16 -24.07 -5.13
C VAL A 133 -12.68 -25.49 -4.86
N THR A 134 -11.64 -25.92 -5.57
CA THR A 134 -11.05 -27.26 -5.40
C THR A 134 -9.94 -27.25 -4.36
N LEU A 135 -9.18 -26.16 -4.29
CA LEU A 135 -8.06 -25.98 -3.38
C LEU A 135 -7.91 -24.51 -3.04
N VAL A 136 -7.62 -24.21 -1.78
CA VAL A 136 -7.19 -22.88 -1.34
C VAL A 136 -5.71 -22.98 -1.03
N THR A 137 -4.89 -22.27 -1.82
CA THR A 137 -3.46 -22.11 -1.51
C THR A 137 -3.23 -20.69 -1.04
N SER A 138 -2.50 -20.53 0.05
CA SER A 138 -1.93 -19.24 0.42
C SER A 138 -0.42 -19.32 0.22
N ARG A 139 0.13 -18.31 -0.44
CA ARG A 139 1.57 -18.08 -0.48
C ARG A 139 1.84 -16.73 0.15
N GLN A 140 2.87 -16.63 0.98
CA GLN A 140 3.51 -15.34 1.19
C GLN A 140 4.15 -14.95 -0.13
N THR A 141 3.60 -13.94 -0.80
CA THR A 141 4.16 -13.45 -2.06
C THR A 141 5.55 -12.90 -1.78
N ARG A 142 6.57 -13.50 -2.41
CA ARG A 142 7.81 -12.79 -2.74
C ARG A 142 7.55 -12.19 -4.11
N ASP A 143 7.66 -10.87 -4.22
CA ASP A 143 7.30 -10.13 -5.42
C ASP A 143 8.22 -10.53 -6.58
N LEU A 144 7.62 -11.09 -7.63
CA LEU A 144 8.24 -11.24 -8.94
C LEU A 144 7.58 -10.18 -9.83
N VAL A 145 8.33 -9.15 -10.20
CA VAL A 145 7.92 -8.22 -11.26
C VAL A 145 8.63 -8.70 -12.52
N GLU A 146 7.87 -9.21 -13.48
CA GLU A 146 8.35 -9.49 -14.83
C GLU A 146 8.37 -8.15 -15.56
N VAL A 147 9.55 -7.76 -16.07
CA VAL A 147 9.75 -6.56 -16.90
C VAL A 147 9.87 -7.00 -18.35
#